data_AF-A0A437CV98-F1
#
_entry.id   AF-A0A437CV98-F1
#
_cell.length_a   1.000
_cell.length_b   1.000
_cell.length_c   1.000
_cell.angle_alpha   90.00
_cell.angle_beta   90.00
_cell.angle_gamma   90.00
#
_symmetry.space_group_name_H-M   'P 1'
#
loop_
_entity.id
_entity.type
_entity.pdbx_description
1 polymer ?
#
loop_
_entity_poly.entity_id
_entity_poly.type
_entity_poly.pdbx_seq_one_letter_code
_entity_poly.pdbx_strand_id
1 'polypeptide(L)'
;MEGQGKQVTGYLLFSMGTAVIGSLQFGYNTGVINAPEQKLRSFFNNTWVERYGESISPGVCTIVWSIAVAIFSVGGMVGSFSVGVMANRFGRRRSMFLVNSLAVIGGLLMGFSTICSSYEMVIAGRLVIGLFCGFFTGLTPMYVGEVSPTPLRGAFGTLHQLGVVVGILIAQIFGLEALLGSDKLWPLLLALTVAPAVLQCILLPFCPESPRFLLINLKQEEQARKVLVRLRGTEEVGKDLQEMKEESAKMAQEKKVTIPELFRSASYRQPLLIAVMLQLSQQLSGINAVFYYSTGIFDSAGVKQPIYATIGAGIVNTIFTVVSLFLVEKAGRRTLHLFGLWNGGQRSAHDHLPAVEGHPGDELRGHHSRHAVRGYV
;
A
#
# COMPACT_ATOMS: atom_id res chain seq x y z
N MET A 1 -20.59 -28.66 24.55
CA MET A 1 -20.77 -27.35 23.90
C MET A 1 -20.57 -26.29 24.96
N GLU A 2 -19.32 -26.03 25.34
CA GLU A 2 -18.96 -24.99 26.30
C GLU A 2 -18.52 -23.75 25.53
N GLY A 3 -19.06 -22.60 25.93
CA GLY A 3 -18.98 -21.35 25.19
C GLY A 3 -17.55 -20.88 24.95
N GLN A 4 -17.15 -20.81 23.68
CA GLN A 4 -16.04 -19.98 23.21
C GLN A 4 -16.41 -18.50 23.40
N GLY A 5 -16.39 -18.05 24.66
CA GLY A 5 -16.70 -16.69 25.06
C GLY A 5 -15.67 -15.69 24.54
N LYS A 6 -16.05 -14.95 23.50
CA LYS A 6 -15.44 -13.70 22.97
C LYS A 6 -13.90 -13.66 22.95
N GLN A 7 -13.29 -14.28 21.92
CA GLN A 7 -11.86 -14.09 21.59
C GLN A 7 -11.50 -12.67 21.10
N VAL A 8 -12.50 -11.80 20.90
CA VAL A 8 -12.32 -10.43 20.40
C VAL A 8 -12.77 -9.43 21.47
N THR A 9 -11.81 -8.75 22.09
CA THR A 9 -12.08 -7.69 23.07
C THR A 9 -12.07 -6.31 22.40
N GLY A 10 -12.75 -5.34 23.00
CA GLY A 10 -12.67 -3.94 22.55
C GLY A 10 -11.23 -3.40 22.60
N TYR A 11 -10.43 -3.84 23.56
CA TYR A 11 -9.02 -3.46 23.68
C TYR A 11 -8.14 -4.04 22.56
N LEU A 12 -8.42 -5.27 22.12
CA LEU A 12 -7.80 -5.88 20.95
C LEU A 12 -8.12 -5.08 19.69
N LEU A 13 -9.40 -4.77 19.47
CA LEU A 13 -9.85 -3.98 18.31
C LEU A 13 -9.24 -2.57 18.31
N PHE A 14 -9.17 -1.91 19.46
CA PHE A 14 -8.49 -0.62 19.63
C PHE A 14 -7.00 -0.69 19.23
N SER A 15 -6.30 -1.72 19.70
CA SER A 15 -4.88 -1.93 19.41
C SER A 15 -4.64 -2.22 17.92
N MET A 16 -5.51 -3.02 17.30
CA MET A 16 -5.48 -3.30 15.87
C MET A 16 -5.79 -2.06 15.03
N GLY A 17 -6.86 -1.34 15.37
CA GLY A 17 -7.25 -0.10 14.68
C GLY A 17 -6.10 0.91 14.71
N THR A 18 -5.47 1.08 15.87
CA THR A 18 -4.30 1.97 16.02
C THR A 18 -3.12 1.54 15.16
N ALA A 19 -2.81 0.23 15.07
CA ALA A 19 -1.74 -0.26 14.20
C ALA A 19 -2.06 -0.05 12.70
N VAL A 20 -3.32 -0.27 12.31
CA VAL A 20 -3.79 -0.17 10.92
C VAL A 20 -3.77 1.27 10.39
N ILE A 21 -3.76 2.30 11.25
CA ILE A 21 -3.54 3.70 10.83
C ILE A 21 -2.27 3.83 9.97
N GLY A 22 -1.21 3.09 10.28
CA GLY A 22 0.01 3.09 9.46
C GLY A 22 -0.19 2.48 8.07
N SER A 23 -1.06 1.47 7.96
CA SER A 23 -1.45 0.90 6.66
C SER A 23 -2.29 1.87 5.84
N LEU A 24 -3.19 2.59 6.51
CA LEU A 24 -3.97 3.68 5.90
C LEU A 24 -3.04 4.77 5.37
N GLN A 25 -2.03 5.18 6.13
CA GLN A 25 -1.04 6.15 5.67
C GLN A 25 -0.21 5.63 4.48
N PHE A 26 0.12 4.34 4.44
CA PHE A 26 0.78 3.75 3.27
C PHE A 26 -0.10 3.86 2.02
N GLY A 27 -1.37 3.49 2.13
CA GLY A 27 -2.34 3.66 1.05
C GLY A 27 -2.52 5.12 0.61
N TYR A 28 -2.67 6.01 1.59
CA TYR A 28 -2.84 7.44 1.35
C TYR A 28 -1.69 8.02 0.54
N ASN A 29 -0.45 7.81 1.00
CA ASN A 29 0.75 8.34 0.33
C ASN A 29 1.03 7.67 -1.03
N THR A 30 0.48 6.48 -1.26
CA THR A 30 0.49 5.82 -2.57
C THR A 30 -0.47 6.55 -3.53
N GLY A 31 -1.70 6.83 -3.11
CA GLY A 31 -2.73 7.42 -3.98
C GLY A 31 -2.68 8.95 -4.13
N VAL A 32 -2.16 9.67 -3.14
CA VAL A 32 -2.32 11.14 -3.02
C VAL A 32 -1.65 11.93 -4.13
N ILE A 33 -0.59 11.39 -4.74
CA ILE A 33 0.21 12.11 -5.73
C ILE A 33 -0.49 12.22 -7.09
N ASN A 34 -1.44 11.32 -7.40
CA ASN A 34 -2.08 11.21 -8.71
C ASN A 34 -3.01 12.41 -9.01
N ALA A 35 -3.93 12.73 -8.09
CA ALA A 35 -4.91 13.80 -8.31
C ALA A 35 -4.30 15.20 -8.53
N PRO A 36 -3.28 15.65 -7.75
CA PRO A 36 -2.64 16.94 -7.95
C PRO A 36 -1.50 16.92 -8.98
N GLU A 37 -1.40 15.92 -9.87
CA GLU A 37 -0.27 15.81 -10.83
C GLU A 37 -0.05 17.10 -11.63
N GLN A 38 -1.09 17.59 -12.30
CA GLN A 38 -0.97 18.80 -13.13
C GLN A 38 -0.55 20.01 -12.28
N LYS A 39 -1.08 20.11 -11.06
CA LYS A 39 -0.80 21.22 -10.12
C LYS A 39 0.65 21.19 -9.64
N LEU A 40 1.17 20.01 -9.33
CA LEU A 40 2.58 19.82 -8.97
C LEU A 40 3.52 20.12 -10.13
N ARG A 41 3.18 19.71 -11.36
CA ARG A 41 3.96 20.05 -12.56
C ARG A 41 3.98 21.56 -12.80
N SER A 42 2.84 22.24 -12.65
CA SER A 42 2.77 23.71 -12.72
C SER A 42 3.60 24.37 -11.64
N PHE A 43 3.56 23.87 -10.40
CA PHE A 43 4.41 24.36 -9.31
C PHE A 43 5.90 24.21 -9.61
N PHE A 44 6.32 23.07 -10.17
CA PHE A 44 7.72 22.85 -10.58
C PHE A 44 8.15 23.82 -11.66
N ASN A 45 7.31 24.05 -12.67
CA ASN A 45 7.58 25.04 -13.71
C ASN A 45 7.68 26.46 -13.13
N ASN A 46 6.74 26.88 -12.30
CA ASN A 46 6.72 28.22 -11.71
C ASN A 46 7.96 28.47 -10.84
N THR A 47 8.35 27.48 -10.04
CA THR A 47 9.57 27.54 -9.23
C THR A 47 10.83 27.62 -10.11
N TRP A 48 10.84 26.92 -11.24
CA TRP A 48 11.96 26.97 -12.20
C TRP A 48 12.07 28.36 -12.86
N VAL A 49 10.95 28.92 -13.31
CA VAL A 49 10.88 30.28 -13.88
C VAL A 49 11.36 31.32 -12.88
N GLU A 50 10.94 31.21 -11.61
CA GLU A 50 11.38 32.12 -10.54
C GLU A 50 12.90 32.10 -10.33
N ARG A 51 13.54 30.92 -10.48
CA ARG A 51 14.98 30.75 -10.24
C ARG A 51 15.86 31.05 -11.45
N TYR A 52 15.41 30.68 -12.64
CA TYR A 52 16.24 30.69 -13.85
C TYR A 52 15.73 31.66 -14.94
N GLY A 53 14.55 32.25 -14.76
CA GLY A 53 13.97 33.20 -15.71
C GLY A 53 13.39 32.58 -16.98
N GLU A 54 13.41 31.25 -17.11
CA GLU A 54 12.90 30.50 -18.27
C GLU A 54 11.94 29.39 -17.84
N SER A 55 11.04 29.00 -18.74
CA SER A 55 10.12 27.86 -18.49
C SER A 55 10.87 26.54 -18.57
N ILE A 56 10.50 25.59 -17.70
CA ILE A 56 11.10 24.26 -17.71
C ILE A 56 10.75 23.54 -19.03
N SER A 57 11.74 22.88 -19.64
CA SER A 57 11.47 22.03 -20.81
C SER A 57 10.50 20.88 -20.44
N PRO A 58 9.50 20.54 -21.27
CA PRO A 58 8.51 19.50 -20.96
C PRO A 58 9.12 18.14 -20.61
N GLY A 59 10.23 17.77 -21.28
CA GLY A 59 10.97 16.54 -20.99
C GLY A 59 11.58 16.55 -19.59
N VAL A 60 12.20 17.66 -19.19
CA VAL A 60 12.80 17.83 -17.87
C VAL A 60 11.73 17.84 -16.78
N CYS A 61 10.60 18.53 -16.99
CA CYS A 61 9.47 18.50 -16.06
C CYS A 61 8.96 17.08 -15.80
N THR A 62 8.88 16.27 -16.85
CA THR A 62 8.45 14.87 -16.75
C THR A 62 9.46 14.03 -15.97
N ILE A 63 10.75 14.27 -16.14
CA ILE A 63 11.81 13.61 -15.36
C ILE A 63 11.70 13.99 -13.88
N VAL A 64 11.60 15.28 -13.55
CA VAL A 64 11.49 15.76 -12.17
C VAL A 64 10.24 15.19 -11.49
N TRP A 65 9.10 15.21 -12.19
CA TRP A 65 7.86 14.56 -11.74
C TRP A 65 8.05 13.07 -11.47
N SER A 66 8.62 12.34 -12.42
CA SER A 66 8.86 10.90 -12.29
C SER A 66 9.79 10.58 -11.13
N ILE A 67 10.80 11.42 -10.88
CA ILE A 67 11.68 11.30 -9.70
C ILE A 67 10.88 11.51 -8.41
N ALA A 68 10.03 12.55 -8.34
CA ALA A 68 9.21 12.81 -7.16
C ALA A 68 8.22 11.66 -6.84
N VAL A 69 7.71 10.98 -7.87
CA VAL A 69 6.87 9.79 -7.71
C VAL A 69 7.71 8.58 -7.30
N ALA A 70 8.81 8.29 -8.00
CA ALA A 70 9.61 7.07 -7.82
C ALA A 70 10.47 7.05 -6.54
N ILE A 71 10.92 8.22 -6.05
CA ILE A 71 11.76 8.31 -4.84
C ILE A 71 11.03 7.79 -3.59
N PHE A 72 9.70 7.82 -3.58
CA PHE A 72 8.87 7.18 -2.55
C PHE A 72 9.14 5.67 -2.44
N SER A 73 9.25 4.98 -3.58
CA SER A 73 9.55 3.55 -3.62
C SER A 73 10.98 3.26 -3.14
N VAL A 74 11.93 4.15 -3.42
CA VAL A 74 13.31 4.05 -2.90
C VAL A 74 13.33 4.16 -1.38
N GLY A 75 12.61 5.13 -0.82
CA GLY A 75 12.40 5.24 0.63
C GLY A 75 11.74 3.98 1.19
N GLY A 76 10.69 3.48 0.53
CA GLY A 76 9.99 2.25 0.92
C GLY A 76 10.91 1.03 0.97
N MET A 77 11.82 0.91 0.01
CA MET A 77 12.82 -0.16 -0.03
C MET A 77 13.73 -0.11 1.21
N VAL A 78 14.35 1.04 1.48
CA VAL A 78 15.27 1.23 2.61
C VAL A 78 14.54 1.02 3.95
N GLY A 79 13.32 1.54 4.08
CA GLY A 79 12.48 1.34 5.26
C GLY A 79 12.16 -0.14 5.50
N SER A 80 11.74 -0.86 4.44
CA SER A 80 11.37 -2.27 4.52
C SER A 80 12.54 -3.17 4.94
N PHE A 81 13.74 -2.93 4.42
CA PHE A 81 14.95 -3.66 4.83
C PHE A 81 15.32 -3.41 6.31
N SER A 82 14.95 -2.25 6.85
CA SER A 82 15.30 -1.83 8.20
C SER A 82 14.29 -2.28 9.28
N VAL A 83 13.14 -2.84 8.88
CA VAL A 83 12.07 -3.27 9.81
C VAL A 83 12.59 -4.24 10.87
N GLY A 84 13.33 -5.27 10.48
CA GLY A 84 13.79 -6.31 11.40
C GLY A 84 14.71 -5.76 12.49
N VAL A 85 15.54 -4.77 12.17
CA VAL A 85 16.43 -4.11 13.12
C VAL A 85 15.62 -3.29 14.13
N MET A 86 14.68 -2.46 13.65
CA MET A 86 13.84 -1.65 14.53
C MET A 86 12.95 -2.52 15.43
N ALA A 87 12.22 -3.46 14.85
CA ALA A 87 11.23 -4.28 15.56
C ALA A 87 11.85 -5.14 16.67
N ASN A 88 13.08 -5.63 16.48
CA ASN A 88 13.79 -6.43 17.47
C ASN A 88 14.53 -5.60 18.51
N ARG A 89 15.01 -4.41 18.14
CA ARG A 89 15.74 -3.52 19.06
C ARG A 89 14.81 -2.77 20.01
N PHE A 90 13.74 -2.19 19.47
CA PHE A 90 12.85 -1.31 20.26
C PHE A 90 11.54 -1.98 20.66
N GLY A 91 11.18 -3.09 20.03
CA GLY A 91 9.82 -3.67 20.13
C GLY A 91 8.92 -3.14 19.01
N ARG A 92 7.72 -3.69 18.89
CA ARG A 92 6.83 -3.41 17.74
C ARG A 92 6.15 -2.06 17.95
N ARG A 93 5.51 -1.87 19.11
CA ARG A 93 4.78 -0.65 19.45
C ARG A 93 5.69 0.57 19.52
N ARG A 94 6.84 0.46 20.19
CA ARG A 94 7.82 1.56 20.26
C ARG A 94 8.40 1.90 18.89
N SER A 95 8.66 0.91 18.03
CA SER A 95 9.10 1.18 16.65
C SER A 95 8.06 1.97 15.86
N MET A 96 6.77 1.60 15.94
CA MET A 96 5.70 2.36 15.30
C MET A 96 5.64 3.81 15.80
N PHE A 97 5.84 4.04 17.10
CA PHE A 97 5.86 5.38 17.68
C PHE A 97 7.04 6.20 17.14
N LEU A 98 8.25 5.65 17.14
CA LEU A 98 9.45 6.34 16.65
C LEU A 98 9.36 6.64 15.14
N VAL A 99 8.88 5.68 14.35
CA VAL A 99 8.77 5.83 12.89
C VAL A 99 7.76 6.91 12.50
N ASN A 100 6.72 7.17 13.31
CA ASN A 100 5.79 8.28 13.03
C ASN A 100 6.47 9.66 12.98
N SER A 101 7.65 9.84 13.60
CA SER A 101 8.44 11.07 13.41
C SER A 101 8.80 11.32 11.94
N LEU A 102 9.05 10.26 11.15
CA LEU A 102 9.31 10.36 9.71
C LEU A 102 8.07 10.84 8.96
N ALA A 103 6.86 10.39 9.35
CA ALA A 103 5.64 10.89 8.72
C ALA A 103 5.41 12.38 8.99
N VAL A 104 5.70 12.83 10.21
CA VAL A 104 5.63 14.26 10.57
C VAL A 104 6.64 15.05 9.74
N ILE A 105 7.92 14.63 9.71
CA ILE A 105 8.97 15.32 8.95
C ILE A 105 8.63 15.35 7.45
N GLY A 106 8.27 14.20 6.87
CA GLY A 106 7.93 14.09 5.45
C GLY A 106 6.71 14.93 5.06
N GLY A 107 5.66 14.89 5.88
CA GLY A 107 4.46 15.69 5.67
C GLY A 107 4.70 17.19 5.78
N LEU A 108 5.50 17.64 6.75
CA LEU A 108 5.86 19.07 6.89
C LEU A 108 6.74 19.53 5.71
N LEU A 109 7.71 18.73 5.27
CA LEU A 109 8.52 19.05 4.09
C LEU A 109 7.64 19.25 2.84
N MET A 110 6.66 18.38 2.61
CA MET A 110 5.73 18.53 1.49
C MET A 110 4.77 19.71 1.68
N GLY A 111 4.28 19.94 2.90
CA GLY A 111 3.35 21.02 3.21
C GLY A 111 3.93 22.43 3.07
N PHE A 112 5.18 22.62 3.50
CA PHE A 112 5.87 23.92 3.42
C PHE A 112 6.58 24.17 2.07
N SER A 113 6.50 23.23 1.13
CA SER A 113 7.20 23.31 -0.17
C SER A 113 6.85 24.57 -0.98
N THR A 114 5.58 25.00 -0.95
CA THR A 114 5.11 26.21 -1.64
C THR A 114 5.57 27.50 -0.97
N ILE A 115 5.64 27.53 0.36
CA ILE A 115 6.11 28.70 1.12
C ILE A 115 7.60 28.94 0.87
N CYS A 116 8.36 27.87 0.66
CA CYS A 116 9.79 27.95 0.41
C CYS A 116 10.17 27.98 -1.08
N SER A 117 9.20 28.02 -2.01
CA SER A 117 9.42 27.89 -3.47
C SER A 117 10.44 26.78 -3.81
N SER A 118 10.23 25.57 -3.29
CA SER A 118 11.16 24.45 -3.47
C SER A 118 10.47 23.14 -3.82
N TYR A 119 10.70 22.67 -5.04
CA TYR A 119 10.31 21.33 -5.47
C TYR A 119 11.21 20.24 -4.85
N GLU A 120 12.43 20.57 -4.44
CA GLU A 120 13.33 19.65 -3.74
C GLU A 120 12.74 19.20 -2.40
N MET A 121 12.03 20.09 -1.69
CA MET A 121 11.32 19.74 -0.47
C MET A 121 10.22 18.70 -0.70
N VAL A 122 9.53 18.74 -1.85
CA VAL A 122 8.57 17.70 -2.23
C VAL A 122 9.28 16.36 -2.45
N ILE A 123 10.39 16.35 -3.18
CA ILE A 123 11.19 15.13 -3.44
C ILE A 123 11.73 14.54 -2.13
N ALA A 124 12.31 15.38 -1.26
CA ALA A 124 12.82 14.97 0.04
C ALA A 124 11.69 14.46 0.95
N GLY A 125 10.55 15.15 0.98
CA GLY A 125 9.36 14.72 1.72
C GLY A 125 8.84 13.36 1.24
N ARG A 126 8.83 13.13 -0.08
CA ARG A 126 8.45 11.84 -0.71
C ARG A 126 9.42 10.72 -0.34
N LEU A 127 10.71 10.99 -0.27
CA LEU A 127 11.71 10.02 0.22
C LEU A 127 11.46 9.65 1.69
N VAL A 128 11.27 10.65 2.55
CA VAL A 128 11.08 10.46 3.99
C VAL A 128 9.77 9.73 4.30
N ILE A 129 8.67 10.11 3.64
CA ILE A 129 7.40 9.40 3.81
C ILE A 129 7.46 7.99 3.20
N GLY A 130 8.27 7.79 2.14
CA GLY A 130 8.60 6.47 1.62
C GLY A 130 9.28 5.59 2.69
N LEU A 131 10.28 6.11 3.40
CA LEU A 131 10.92 5.40 4.52
C LEU A 131 9.90 4.99 5.59
N PHE A 132 9.05 5.94 6.01
CA PHE A 132 7.94 5.67 6.93
C PHE A 132 7.06 4.51 6.44
N CYS A 133 6.61 4.59 5.19
CA CYS A 133 5.75 3.59 4.58
C CYS A 133 6.41 2.21 4.54
N GLY A 134 7.68 2.14 4.16
CA GLY A 134 8.46 0.89 4.15
C GLY A 134 8.60 0.25 5.53
N PHE A 135 8.69 1.04 6.60
CA PHE A 135 8.64 0.47 7.95
C PHE A 135 7.26 -0.11 8.27
N PHE A 136 6.17 0.56 7.89
CA PHE A 136 4.81 0.16 8.24
C PHE A 136 4.28 -1.04 7.44
N THR A 137 4.83 -1.32 6.25
CA THR A 137 4.53 -2.57 5.50
C THR A 137 5.01 -3.82 6.25
N GLY A 138 6.01 -3.70 7.13
CA GLY A 138 6.48 -4.80 7.97
C GLY A 138 6.01 -4.74 9.42
N LEU A 139 6.04 -3.55 10.05
CA LEU A 139 5.67 -3.38 11.45
C LEU A 139 4.19 -3.68 11.71
N THR A 140 3.29 -3.24 10.83
CA THR A 140 1.84 -3.44 11.01
C THR A 140 1.45 -4.92 11.03
N PRO A 141 1.75 -5.71 9.97
CA PRO A 141 1.37 -7.12 9.97
C PRO A 141 2.07 -7.91 11.08
N MET A 142 3.31 -7.54 11.46
CA MET A 142 4.02 -8.16 12.58
C MET A 142 3.29 -7.93 13.90
N TYR A 143 2.95 -6.67 14.22
CA TYR A 143 2.23 -6.34 15.46
C TYR A 143 0.83 -6.96 15.49
N VAL A 144 0.06 -6.82 14.40
CA VAL A 144 -1.28 -7.41 14.30
C VAL A 144 -1.20 -8.93 14.47
N GLY A 145 -0.25 -9.60 13.82
CA GLY A 145 -0.08 -11.05 13.90
C GLY A 145 0.29 -11.54 15.30
N GLU A 146 1.14 -10.80 16.01
CA GLU A 146 1.62 -11.15 17.36
C GLU A 146 0.62 -10.84 18.48
N VAL A 147 -0.31 -9.91 18.26
CA VAL A 147 -1.35 -9.53 19.22
C VAL A 147 -2.64 -10.33 18.99
N SER A 148 -2.86 -10.83 17.77
CA SER A 148 -4.05 -11.61 17.40
C SER A 148 -4.10 -12.99 18.08
N PRO A 149 -5.31 -13.51 18.39
CA PRO A 149 -5.52 -14.93 18.69
C PRO A 149 -5.13 -15.80 17.49
N THR A 150 -4.57 -16.99 17.73
CA THR A 150 -4.13 -17.92 16.67
C THR A 150 -5.22 -18.20 15.62
N PRO A 151 -6.50 -18.47 15.98
CA PRO A 151 -7.55 -18.76 14.99
C PRO A 151 -7.91 -17.56 14.10
N LEU A 152 -7.74 -16.33 14.60
CA LEU A 152 -8.15 -15.09 13.92
C LEU A 152 -6.97 -14.34 13.29
N ARG A 153 -5.74 -14.83 13.46
CA ARG A 153 -4.52 -14.20 12.96
C ARG A 153 -4.55 -13.96 11.45
N GLY A 154 -5.12 -14.91 10.70
CA GLY A 154 -5.32 -14.79 9.25
C GLY A 154 -6.25 -13.64 8.90
N ALA A 155 -7.46 -13.63 9.47
CA ALA A 155 -8.46 -12.59 9.26
C ALA A 155 -7.93 -11.20 9.65
N PHE A 156 -7.31 -11.05 10.83
CA PHE A 156 -6.77 -9.75 11.24
C PHE A 156 -5.57 -9.30 10.42
N GLY A 157 -4.75 -10.22 9.89
CA GLY A 157 -3.68 -9.89 8.95
C GLY A 157 -4.18 -9.15 7.70
N THR A 158 -5.44 -9.38 7.30
CA THR A 158 -6.06 -8.72 6.15
C THR A 158 -6.40 -7.25 6.39
N LEU A 159 -6.53 -6.82 7.66
CA LEU A 159 -6.78 -5.43 8.00
C LEU A 159 -5.67 -4.50 7.50
N HIS A 160 -4.43 -5.02 7.36
CA HIS A 160 -3.36 -4.28 6.72
C HIS A 160 -3.74 -3.89 5.29
N GLN A 161 -4.04 -4.88 4.43
CA GLN A 161 -4.41 -4.64 3.04
C GLN A 161 -5.68 -3.80 2.91
N LEU A 162 -6.68 -4.02 3.77
CA LEU A 162 -7.89 -3.20 3.81
C LEU A 162 -7.55 -1.74 4.12
N GLY A 163 -6.68 -1.50 5.10
CA GLY A 163 -6.19 -0.16 5.43
C GLY A 163 -5.51 0.52 4.24
N VAL A 164 -4.69 -0.22 3.48
CA VAL A 164 -4.03 0.31 2.27
C VAL A 164 -5.05 0.76 1.23
N VAL A 165 -6.02 -0.09 0.88
CA VAL A 165 -6.98 0.26 -0.19
C VAL A 165 -7.94 1.38 0.23
N VAL A 166 -8.33 1.42 1.51
CA VAL A 166 -9.11 2.52 2.08
C VAL A 166 -8.29 3.82 2.07
N GLY A 167 -7.00 3.75 2.40
CA GLY A 167 -6.10 4.90 2.33
C GLY A 167 -5.98 5.47 0.91
N ILE A 168 -5.86 4.61 -0.10
CA ILE A 168 -5.85 5.03 -1.52
C ILE A 168 -7.17 5.73 -1.86
N LEU A 169 -8.31 5.16 -1.49
CA LEU A 169 -9.61 5.76 -1.77
C LEU A 169 -9.79 7.12 -1.08
N ILE A 170 -9.38 7.24 0.18
CA ILE A 170 -9.41 8.52 0.92
C ILE A 170 -8.53 9.57 0.22
N ALA A 171 -7.34 9.19 -0.25
CA ALA A 171 -6.47 10.08 -1.00
C ALA A 171 -7.11 10.57 -2.31
N GLN A 172 -7.77 9.68 -3.05
CA GLN A 172 -8.48 10.03 -4.27
C GLN A 172 -9.67 10.97 -4.01
N ILE A 173 -10.43 10.73 -2.93
CA ILE A 173 -11.55 11.58 -2.53
C ILE A 173 -11.03 12.98 -2.14
N PHE A 174 -10.05 13.08 -1.24
CA PHE A 174 -9.51 14.38 -0.84
C PHE A 174 -8.79 15.11 -1.98
N GLY A 175 -8.33 14.38 -2.99
CA GLY A 175 -7.76 14.92 -4.22
C GLY A 175 -8.76 15.66 -5.12
N LEU A 176 -10.08 15.62 -4.83
CA LEU A 176 -11.07 16.40 -5.58
C LEU A 176 -10.79 17.90 -5.49
N GLU A 177 -11.01 18.62 -6.59
CA GLU A 177 -10.84 20.09 -6.66
C GLU A 177 -11.77 20.82 -5.68
N ALA A 178 -12.96 20.26 -5.42
CA ALA A 178 -13.90 20.77 -4.42
C ALA A 178 -13.43 20.61 -2.97
N LEU A 179 -12.36 19.82 -2.74
CA LEU A 179 -11.77 19.56 -1.42
C LEU A 179 -10.34 20.12 -1.38
N LEU A 180 -9.33 19.26 -1.20
CA LEU A 180 -7.94 19.66 -1.01
C LEU A 180 -7.13 19.62 -2.31
N GLY A 181 -7.69 19.15 -3.42
CA GLY A 181 -7.03 19.08 -4.73
C GLY A 181 -6.98 20.40 -5.51
N SER A 182 -7.37 21.52 -4.90
CA SER A 182 -7.32 22.84 -5.53
C SER A 182 -5.89 23.41 -5.60
N ASP A 183 -5.67 24.39 -6.48
CA ASP A 183 -4.35 25.00 -6.72
C ASP A 183 -3.70 25.58 -5.45
N LYS A 184 -4.52 25.98 -4.47
CA LYS A 184 -4.04 26.54 -3.19
C LYS A 184 -3.85 25.49 -2.10
N LEU A 185 -4.60 24.38 -2.14
CA LEU A 185 -4.69 23.42 -1.04
C LEU A 185 -3.94 22.10 -1.29
N TRP A 186 -3.39 21.87 -2.50
CA TRP A 186 -2.59 20.67 -2.76
C TRP A 186 -1.41 20.45 -1.80
N PRO A 187 -0.72 21.48 -1.24
CA PRO A 187 0.33 21.24 -0.25
C PRO A 187 -0.26 20.68 1.05
N LEU A 188 -1.46 21.16 1.43
CA LEU A 188 -2.20 20.64 2.58
C LEU A 188 -2.68 19.21 2.32
N LEU A 189 -3.05 18.86 1.09
CA LEU A 189 -3.34 17.49 0.70
C LEU A 189 -2.13 16.58 0.98
N LEU A 190 -0.92 16.95 0.55
CA LEU A 190 0.28 16.15 0.85
C LEU A 190 0.64 16.15 2.35
N ALA A 191 0.44 17.26 3.04
CA ALA A 191 0.72 17.40 4.47
C ALA A 191 -0.29 16.69 5.36
N LEU A 192 -1.46 16.28 4.83
CA LEU A 192 -2.52 15.65 5.61
C LEU A 192 -2.05 14.37 6.30
N THR A 193 -1.01 13.70 5.79
CA THR A 193 -0.38 12.52 6.42
C THR A 193 0.13 12.79 7.85
N VAL A 194 0.37 14.06 8.23
CA VAL A 194 0.75 14.43 9.59
C VAL A 194 -0.40 14.17 10.58
N ALA A 195 -1.65 14.39 10.18
CA ALA A 195 -2.81 14.23 11.07
C ALA A 195 -2.99 12.78 11.58
N PRO A 196 -3.04 11.73 10.73
CA PRO A 196 -3.10 10.36 11.20
C PRO A 196 -1.82 9.93 11.93
N ALA A 197 -0.65 10.50 11.60
CA ALA A 197 0.60 10.21 12.33
C ALA A 197 0.56 10.73 13.77
N VAL A 198 0.10 11.97 13.98
CA VAL A 198 -0.09 12.55 15.31
C VAL A 198 -1.16 11.78 16.09
N LEU A 199 -2.28 11.45 15.45
CA LEU A 199 -3.31 10.61 16.06
C LEU A 199 -2.72 9.26 16.50
N GLN A 200 -1.96 8.58 15.64
CA GLN A 200 -1.32 7.31 15.98
C GLN A 200 -0.32 7.46 17.13
N CYS A 201 0.47 8.54 17.17
CA CYS A 201 1.36 8.84 18.30
C CYS A 201 0.62 9.05 19.62
N ILE A 202 -0.59 9.63 19.60
CA ILE A 202 -1.42 9.78 20.80
C ILE A 202 -1.99 8.42 21.24
N LEU A 203 -2.39 7.58 20.29
CA LEU A 203 -3.04 6.29 20.60
C LEU A 203 -2.06 5.18 21.00
N LEU A 204 -0.87 5.11 20.38
CA LEU A 204 0.12 4.05 20.62
C LEU A 204 0.57 3.89 22.09
N PRO A 205 0.75 4.95 22.89
CA PRO A 205 1.04 4.84 24.32
C PRO A 205 0.01 4.01 25.10
N PHE A 206 -1.25 4.00 24.67
CA PHE A 206 -2.34 3.24 25.29
C PHE A 206 -2.45 1.81 24.76
N CYS A 207 -1.80 1.49 23.65
CA CYS A 207 -1.72 0.13 23.12
C CYS A 207 -0.68 -0.70 23.89
N PRO A 208 -0.86 -2.03 23.98
CA PRO A 208 0.12 -2.90 24.59
C PRO A 208 1.32 -3.11 23.68
N GLU A 209 2.48 -3.42 24.26
CA GLU A 209 3.58 -4.01 23.48
C GLU A 209 3.23 -5.45 23.09
N SER A 210 3.84 -5.96 22.01
CA SER A 210 3.63 -7.33 21.57
C SER A 210 3.92 -8.34 22.70
N PRO A 211 2.96 -9.22 23.07
CA PRO A 211 3.22 -10.27 24.06
C PRO A 211 4.36 -11.20 23.63
N ARG A 212 4.50 -11.43 22.33
CA ARG A 212 5.56 -12.25 21.75
C ARG A 212 6.92 -11.61 21.95
N PHE A 213 7.01 -10.30 21.73
CA PHE A 213 8.24 -9.55 21.99
C PHE A 213 8.62 -9.55 23.48
N LEU A 214 7.65 -9.32 24.37
CA LEU A 214 7.89 -9.36 25.82
C LEU A 214 8.40 -10.74 26.29
N LEU A 215 7.76 -11.81 25.82
CA LEU A 215 8.09 -13.18 26.22
C LEU A 215 9.43 -13.64 25.62
N ILE A 216 9.63 -13.47 24.31
CA ILE A 216 10.75 -14.09 23.60
C ILE A 216 11.99 -13.18 23.62
N ASN A 217 11.84 -11.90 23.28
CA ASN A 217 12.99 -10.99 23.14
C ASN A 217 13.43 -10.45 24.50
N LEU A 218 12.49 -10.10 25.38
CA LEU A 218 12.79 -9.52 26.69
C LEU A 218 12.78 -10.53 27.85
N LYS A 219 12.32 -11.77 27.62
CA LYS A 219 12.19 -12.82 28.65
C LYS A 219 11.33 -12.41 29.87
N GLN A 220 10.31 -11.57 29.63
CA GLN A 220 9.41 -11.03 30.64
C GLN A 220 8.06 -11.76 30.62
N GLU A 221 8.03 -12.98 31.14
CA GLU A 221 6.85 -13.85 31.10
C GLU A 221 5.63 -13.24 31.83
N GLU A 222 5.82 -12.73 33.03
CA GLU A 222 4.74 -12.12 33.82
C GLU A 222 4.09 -10.91 33.12
N GLN A 223 4.91 -10.10 32.43
CA GLN A 223 4.38 -8.95 31.68
C GLN A 223 3.64 -9.42 30.42
N ALA A 224 4.18 -10.41 29.71
CA ALA A 224 3.51 -11.01 28.55
C ALA A 224 2.15 -11.61 28.95
N ARG A 225 2.08 -12.30 30.09
CA ARG A 225 0.83 -12.84 30.66
C ARG A 225 -0.17 -11.73 30.95
N LYS A 226 0.23 -10.67 31.66
CA LYS A 226 -0.65 -9.52 31.96
C LYS A 226 -1.21 -8.87 30.69
N VAL A 227 -0.38 -8.72 29.66
CA VAL A 227 -0.83 -8.16 28.38
C VAL A 227 -1.81 -9.12 27.67
N LEU A 228 -1.52 -10.42 27.63
CA LEU A 228 -2.43 -11.41 27.04
C LEU A 228 -3.78 -11.44 27.74
N VAL A 229 -3.81 -11.41 29.08
CA VAL A 229 -5.08 -11.38 29.85
C VAL A 229 -5.90 -10.16 29.43
N ARG A 230 -5.28 -8.99 29.30
CA ARG A 230 -5.97 -7.77 28.86
C ARG A 230 -6.44 -7.82 27.40
N LEU A 231 -5.67 -8.44 26.51
CA LEU A 231 -6.02 -8.60 25.09
C LEU A 231 -7.14 -9.63 24.86
N ARG A 232 -7.11 -10.73 25.61
CA ARG A 232 -8.08 -11.84 25.49
C ARG A 232 -9.33 -11.63 26.33
N GLY A 233 -9.25 -10.84 27.41
CA GLY A 233 -10.37 -10.61 28.32
C GLY A 233 -10.67 -11.81 29.23
N THR A 234 -9.72 -12.73 29.38
CA THR A 234 -9.81 -13.93 30.22
C THR A 234 -8.48 -14.17 30.94
N GLU A 235 -8.52 -14.76 32.14
CA GLU A 235 -7.31 -15.15 32.88
C GLU A 235 -6.67 -16.45 32.35
N GLU A 236 -7.42 -17.23 31.56
CA GLU A 236 -7.01 -18.51 31.00
C GLU A 236 -6.12 -18.37 29.74
N VAL A 237 -5.02 -17.64 29.86
CA VAL A 237 -4.06 -17.41 28.75
C VAL A 237 -2.89 -18.40 28.74
N GLY A 238 -2.94 -19.43 29.60
CA GLY A 238 -1.86 -20.42 29.72
C GLY A 238 -1.58 -21.18 28.43
N LYS A 239 -2.63 -21.51 27.66
CA LYS A 239 -2.50 -22.17 26.35
C LYS A 239 -1.78 -21.29 25.33
N ASP A 240 -2.18 -20.04 25.19
CA ASP A 240 -1.52 -19.06 24.31
C ASP A 240 -0.03 -18.88 24.68
N LEU A 241 0.25 -18.77 25.97
CA LEU A 241 1.61 -18.60 26.47
C LEU A 241 2.49 -19.82 26.18
N GLN A 242 1.93 -21.02 26.37
CA GLN A 242 2.61 -22.29 26.07
C GLN A 242 2.85 -22.45 24.58
N GLU A 243 1.86 -22.16 23.73
CA GLU A 243 2.00 -22.18 22.27
C GLU A 243 3.14 -21.24 21.82
N MET A 244 3.20 -20.03 22.37
CA MET A 244 4.26 -19.08 22.07
C MET A 244 5.65 -19.56 22.53
N LYS A 245 5.75 -20.25 23.67
CA LYS A 245 7.00 -20.88 24.14
C LYS A 245 7.43 -22.01 23.22
N GLU A 246 6.50 -22.85 22.79
CA GLU A 246 6.77 -23.97 21.88
C GLU A 246 7.21 -23.48 20.50
N GLU A 247 6.53 -22.49 19.93
CA GLU A 247 6.97 -21.82 18.69
C GLU A 247 8.36 -21.22 18.84
N SER A 248 8.65 -20.58 19.99
CA SER A 248 9.96 -20.01 20.27
C SER A 248 11.04 -21.08 20.42
N ALA A 249 10.75 -22.21 21.07
CA ALA A 249 11.70 -23.30 21.25
C ALA A 249 12.07 -23.94 19.91
N LYS A 250 11.07 -24.16 19.04
CA LYS A 250 11.29 -24.62 17.65
C LYS A 250 12.15 -23.62 16.88
N MET A 251 11.85 -22.34 16.96
CA MET A 251 12.61 -21.29 16.28
C MET A 251 14.04 -21.12 16.84
N ALA A 252 14.28 -21.44 18.11
CA ALA A 252 15.60 -21.40 18.72
C ALA A 252 16.47 -22.62 18.36
N GLN A 253 15.86 -23.76 18.03
CA GLN A 253 16.55 -24.93 17.49
C GLN A 253 16.97 -24.71 16.03
N GLU A 254 16.27 -23.85 15.30
CA GLU A 254 16.65 -23.44 13.96
C GLU A 254 17.73 -22.35 13.99
N LYS A 255 18.77 -22.50 13.17
CA LYS A 255 19.80 -21.47 13.01
C LYS A 255 19.15 -20.21 12.44
N LYS A 256 19.32 -19.06 13.12
CA LYS A 256 18.92 -17.75 12.56
C LYS A 256 19.60 -17.55 11.21
N VAL A 257 18.81 -17.56 10.14
CA VAL A 257 19.31 -17.44 8.77
C VAL A 257 19.56 -15.98 8.45
N THR A 258 20.76 -15.67 7.99
CA THR A 258 21.12 -14.33 7.50
C THR A 258 20.70 -14.14 6.05
N ILE A 259 20.53 -12.87 5.61
CA ILE A 259 20.15 -12.57 4.21
C ILE A 259 21.08 -13.25 3.19
N PRO A 260 22.43 -13.24 3.34
CA PRO A 260 23.31 -13.94 2.40
C PRO A 260 23.15 -15.46 2.42
N GLU A 261 22.84 -16.05 3.57
CA GLU A 261 22.61 -17.49 3.68
C GLU A 261 21.32 -17.93 2.99
N LEU A 262 20.32 -17.05 2.91
CA LEU A 262 19.08 -17.26 2.17
C LEU A 262 19.34 -17.58 0.68
N PHE A 263 20.31 -16.90 0.06
CA PHE A 263 20.72 -17.13 -1.33
C PHE A 263 21.68 -18.31 -1.50
N ARG A 264 22.47 -18.64 -0.47
CA ARG A 264 23.47 -19.71 -0.53
C ARG A 264 22.88 -21.09 -0.28
N SER A 265 21.94 -21.23 0.64
CA SER A 265 21.38 -22.53 1.02
C SER A 265 20.38 -23.07 -0.01
N ALA A 266 20.59 -24.30 -0.49
CA ALA A 266 19.71 -24.96 -1.43
C ALA A 266 18.27 -25.11 -0.89
N SER A 267 18.11 -25.28 0.42
CA SER A 267 16.80 -25.44 1.07
C SER A 267 15.95 -24.16 1.05
N TYR A 268 16.58 -22.98 1.08
CA TYR A 268 15.88 -21.68 1.10
C TYR A 268 15.71 -21.06 -0.29
N ARG A 269 16.47 -21.51 -1.30
CA ARG A 269 16.42 -20.96 -2.67
C ARG A 269 15.04 -21.07 -3.31
N GLN A 270 14.38 -22.23 -3.21
CA GLN A 270 13.05 -22.41 -3.82
C GLN A 270 11.98 -21.54 -3.14
N PRO A 271 11.84 -21.54 -1.79
CA PRO A 271 10.93 -20.60 -1.11
C PRO A 271 11.23 -19.13 -1.41
N LEU A 272 12.51 -18.75 -1.45
CA LEU A 272 12.92 -17.38 -1.78
C LEU A 272 12.53 -17.02 -3.22
N LEU A 273 12.77 -17.91 -4.18
CA LEU A 273 12.39 -17.69 -5.58
C LEU A 273 10.88 -17.50 -5.71
N ILE A 274 10.08 -18.35 -5.04
CA ILE A 274 8.62 -18.21 -5.04
C ILE A 274 8.22 -16.87 -4.42
N ALA A 275 8.77 -16.49 -3.27
CA ALA A 275 8.46 -15.21 -2.62
C ALA A 275 8.82 -14.01 -3.50
N VAL A 276 9.99 -14.01 -4.13
CA VAL A 276 10.43 -12.97 -5.06
C VAL A 276 9.52 -12.91 -6.29
N MET A 277 9.20 -14.05 -6.90
CA MET A 277 8.33 -14.09 -8.08
C MET A 277 6.90 -13.66 -7.77
N LEU A 278 6.37 -13.97 -6.58
CA LEU A 278 5.07 -13.47 -6.13
C LEU A 278 5.07 -11.95 -5.92
N GLN A 279 6.17 -11.38 -5.38
CA GLN A 279 6.28 -9.94 -5.22
C GLN A 279 6.46 -9.23 -6.58
N LEU A 280 7.24 -9.82 -7.48
CA LEU A 280 7.42 -9.33 -8.84
C LEU A 280 6.12 -9.39 -9.64
N SER A 281 5.35 -10.48 -9.56
CA SER A 281 4.07 -10.60 -10.27
C SER A 281 3.07 -9.55 -9.80
N GLN A 282 3.07 -9.20 -8.51
CA GLN A 282 2.26 -8.10 -7.98
C GLN A 282 2.68 -6.75 -8.58
N GLN A 283 3.97 -6.41 -8.56
CA GLN A 283 4.44 -5.09 -9.01
C GLN A 283 4.42 -4.94 -10.56
N LEU A 284 4.80 -5.98 -11.29
CA LEU A 284 4.83 -6.01 -12.75
C LEU A 284 3.44 -6.18 -13.40
N SER A 285 2.40 -6.42 -12.61
CA SER A 285 1.01 -6.35 -13.09
C SER A 285 0.60 -4.96 -13.56
N GLY A 286 1.40 -3.92 -13.29
CA GLY A 286 1.10 -2.53 -13.67
C GLY A 286 0.15 -1.81 -12.71
N ILE A 287 -0.23 -2.43 -11.59
CA ILE A 287 -1.20 -1.85 -10.67
C ILE A 287 -0.79 -0.47 -10.11
N ASN A 288 0.51 -0.23 -9.90
CA ASN A 288 0.99 1.08 -9.48
C ASN A 288 0.88 2.14 -10.58
N ALA A 289 0.93 1.75 -11.86
CA ALA A 289 0.70 2.71 -12.94
C ALA A 289 -0.74 3.23 -12.91
N VAL A 290 -1.71 2.36 -12.58
CA VAL A 290 -3.10 2.76 -12.33
C VAL A 290 -3.19 3.69 -11.12
N PHE A 291 -2.54 3.37 -9.99
CA PHE A 291 -2.65 4.21 -8.80
C PHE A 291 -1.95 5.57 -8.93
N TYR A 292 -0.82 5.64 -9.64
CA TYR A 292 -0.04 6.87 -9.77
C TYR A 292 -0.46 7.75 -10.94
N TYR A 293 -0.98 7.19 -12.03
CA TYR A 293 -1.20 7.92 -13.28
C TYR A 293 -2.63 7.78 -13.85
N SER A 294 -3.57 7.12 -13.16
CA SER A 294 -4.92 6.92 -13.72
C SER A 294 -5.63 8.21 -14.10
N THR A 295 -5.44 9.31 -13.35
CA THR A 295 -6.09 10.58 -13.70
C THR A 295 -5.55 11.10 -15.05
N GLY A 296 -4.24 11.06 -15.28
CA GLY A 296 -3.64 11.40 -16.57
C GLY A 296 -4.00 10.43 -17.70
N ILE A 297 -4.11 9.13 -17.42
CA ILE A 297 -4.53 8.11 -18.40
C ILE A 297 -5.99 8.35 -18.83
N PHE A 298 -6.91 8.58 -17.89
CA PHE A 298 -8.31 8.84 -18.20
C PHE A 298 -8.51 10.18 -18.93
N ASP A 299 -7.72 11.20 -18.60
CA ASP A 299 -7.70 12.48 -19.31
C ASP A 299 -7.27 12.28 -20.77
N SER A 300 -6.18 11.54 -20.98
CA SER A 300 -5.67 11.20 -22.32
C SER A 300 -6.66 10.35 -23.14
N ALA A 301 -7.52 9.58 -22.47
CA ALA A 301 -8.59 8.79 -23.09
C ALA A 301 -9.87 9.60 -23.40
N GLY A 302 -9.89 10.91 -23.11
CA GLY A 302 -11.02 11.80 -23.40
C GLY A 302 -12.16 11.74 -22.36
N VAL A 303 -11.89 11.22 -21.15
CA VAL A 303 -12.88 11.22 -20.06
C VAL A 303 -13.05 12.64 -19.55
N LYS A 304 -14.27 13.22 -19.67
CA LYS A 304 -14.57 14.61 -19.26
C LYS A 304 -14.24 14.92 -17.79
N GLN A 305 -14.29 13.90 -16.93
CA GLN A 305 -14.10 14.02 -15.49
C GLN A 305 -13.18 12.89 -14.97
N PRO A 306 -11.87 12.94 -15.27
CA PRO A 306 -10.93 11.84 -15.01
C PRO A 306 -10.85 11.42 -13.54
N ILE A 307 -10.97 12.39 -12.63
CA ILE A 307 -10.87 12.15 -11.19
C ILE A 307 -11.99 11.26 -10.64
N TYR A 308 -13.21 11.38 -11.17
CA TYR A 308 -14.33 10.53 -10.75
C TYR A 308 -14.17 9.09 -11.24
N ALA A 309 -13.57 8.89 -12.43
CA ALA A 309 -13.20 7.56 -12.90
C ALA A 309 -12.10 6.93 -12.04
N THR A 310 -11.09 7.73 -11.62
CA THR A 310 -10.06 7.29 -10.66
C THR A 310 -10.66 6.88 -9.32
N ILE A 311 -11.62 7.64 -8.77
CA ILE A 311 -12.34 7.28 -7.53
C ILE A 311 -13.17 6.00 -7.74
N GLY A 312 -13.85 5.86 -8.87
CA GLY A 312 -14.58 4.65 -9.24
C GLY A 312 -13.68 3.40 -9.23
N ALA A 313 -12.49 3.50 -9.81
CA ALA A 313 -11.49 2.44 -9.75
C ALA A 313 -11.04 2.12 -8.31
N GLY A 314 -10.89 3.14 -7.45
CA GLY A 314 -10.60 2.96 -6.02
C GLY A 314 -11.72 2.24 -5.25
N ILE A 315 -12.98 2.56 -5.55
CA ILE A 315 -14.15 1.88 -4.97
C ILE A 315 -14.16 0.41 -5.39
N VAL A 316 -13.97 0.13 -6.68
CA VAL A 316 -13.87 -1.24 -7.20
C VAL A 316 -12.73 -2.00 -6.51
N ASN A 317 -11.54 -1.39 -6.39
CA ASN A 317 -10.40 -1.98 -5.70
C ASN A 317 -10.73 -2.32 -4.23
N THR A 318 -11.45 -1.44 -3.53
CA THR A 318 -11.86 -1.66 -2.14
C THR A 318 -12.85 -2.82 -2.02
N ILE A 319 -13.89 -2.84 -2.87
CA ILE A 319 -14.89 -3.92 -2.90
C ILE A 319 -14.24 -5.26 -3.20
N PHE A 320 -13.41 -5.35 -4.25
CA PHE A 320 -12.75 -6.60 -4.61
C PHE A 320 -11.72 -7.06 -3.59
N THR A 321 -11.10 -6.12 -2.85
CA THR A 321 -10.26 -6.47 -1.70
C THR A 321 -11.10 -7.18 -0.64
N VAL A 322 -12.25 -6.63 -0.25
CA VAL A 322 -13.17 -7.26 0.72
C VAL A 322 -13.66 -8.62 0.23
N VAL A 323 -14.04 -8.74 -1.05
CA VAL A 323 -14.45 -10.02 -1.67
C VAL A 323 -13.32 -11.05 -1.60
N SER A 324 -12.09 -10.64 -1.93
CA SER A 324 -10.89 -11.48 -1.83
C SER A 324 -10.67 -12.03 -0.42
N LEU A 325 -11.00 -11.25 0.63
CA LEU A 325 -10.90 -11.70 2.02
C LEU A 325 -11.79 -12.90 2.32
N PHE A 326 -13.03 -12.90 1.82
CA PHE A 326 -13.95 -14.03 2.05
C PHE A 326 -13.64 -15.22 1.15
N LEU A 327 -13.07 -14.98 -0.04
CA LEU A 327 -12.73 -16.03 -0.99
C LEU A 327 -11.42 -16.75 -0.66
N VAL A 328 -10.45 -16.08 -0.03
CA VAL A 328 -9.12 -16.69 0.22
C VAL A 328 -9.22 -17.91 1.14
N GLU A 329 -10.13 -17.90 2.11
CA GLU A 329 -10.36 -19.03 3.03
C GLU A 329 -11.11 -20.19 2.35
N LYS A 330 -11.95 -19.90 1.33
CA LYS A 330 -12.75 -20.91 0.63
C LYS A 330 -12.04 -21.53 -0.58
N ALA A 331 -11.44 -20.69 -1.43
CA ALA A 331 -10.85 -21.10 -2.71
C ALA A 331 -9.33 -21.40 -2.62
N GLY A 332 -8.69 -20.96 -1.53
CA GLY A 332 -7.26 -21.11 -1.31
C GLY A 332 -6.40 -20.07 -2.04
N ARG A 333 -5.21 -19.82 -1.49
CA ARG A 333 -4.29 -18.75 -1.94
C ARG A 333 -3.76 -18.94 -3.38
N ARG A 334 -3.46 -20.18 -3.78
CA ARG A 334 -2.89 -20.49 -5.11
C ARG A 334 -3.88 -20.25 -6.24
N THR A 335 -5.11 -20.74 -6.07
CA THR A 335 -6.19 -20.60 -7.07
C THR A 335 -6.50 -19.13 -7.32
N LEU A 336 -6.61 -18.35 -6.25
CA LEU A 336 -6.93 -16.93 -6.34
C LEU A 336 -5.82 -16.13 -7.03
N HIS A 337 -4.55 -16.43 -6.75
CA HIS A 337 -3.42 -15.76 -7.38
C HIS A 337 -3.32 -16.09 -8.89
N LEU A 338 -3.45 -17.36 -9.27
CA LEU A 338 -3.43 -17.78 -10.68
C LEU A 338 -4.59 -17.19 -11.47
N PHE A 339 -5.80 -17.18 -10.90
CA PHE A 339 -6.97 -16.56 -11.51
C PHE A 339 -6.77 -15.05 -11.70
N GLY A 340 -6.21 -14.36 -10.70
CA GLY A 340 -5.90 -12.93 -10.80
C GLY A 340 -4.92 -12.62 -11.92
N LEU A 341 -3.82 -13.38 -12.02
CA LEU A 341 -2.82 -13.20 -13.09
C LEU A 341 -3.41 -13.51 -14.48
N TRP A 342 -4.22 -14.56 -14.60
CA TRP A 342 -4.88 -14.90 -15.86
C TRP A 342 -5.77 -13.76 -16.37
N ASN A 343 -6.63 -13.21 -15.51
CA ASN A 343 -7.52 -12.11 -15.88
C ASN A 343 -6.75 -10.81 -16.16
N GLY A 344 -5.68 -10.53 -15.40
CA GLY A 344 -4.79 -9.39 -15.66
C GLY A 344 -4.08 -9.51 -17.01
N GLY A 345 -3.59 -10.72 -17.33
CA GLY A 345 -2.92 -11.02 -18.60
C GLY A 345 -3.83 -10.91 -19.82
N GLN A 346 -5.10 -11.33 -19.73
CA GLN A 346 -6.06 -11.17 -20.83
C GLN A 346 -6.35 -9.70 -21.17
N ARG A 347 -6.44 -8.81 -20.17
CA ARG A 347 -6.60 -7.37 -20.41
C ARG A 347 -5.37 -6.77 -21.09
N SER A 348 -4.17 -7.13 -20.64
CA SER A 348 -2.93 -6.65 -21.26
C SER A 348 -2.73 -7.17 -22.70
N ALA A 349 -3.20 -8.38 -23.00
CA ALA A 349 -3.12 -8.96 -24.35
C ALA A 349 -4.12 -8.33 -25.34
N HIS A 350 -5.27 -7.85 -24.84
CA HIS A 350 -6.28 -7.20 -25.69
C HIS A 350 -5.88 -5.79 -26.11
N ASP A 351 -5.08 -5.08 -25.30
CA ASP A 351 -4.57 -3.73 -25.61
C ASP A 351 -3.37 -3.73 -26.58
N HIS A 352 -2.80 -4.90 -26.90
CA HIS A 352 -1.70 -5.07 -27.85
C HIS A 352 -2.13 -5.53 -29.26
N LEU A 353 -3.44 -5.62 -29.53
CA LEU A 353 -3.92 -5.75 -30.90
C LEU A 353 -3.88 -4.36 -31.56
N PRO A 354 -3.09 -4.16 -32.63
CA PRO A 354 -3.13 -2.89 -33.35
C PRO A 354 -4.56 -2.67 -33.86
N ALA A 355 -5.08 -1.46 -33.62
CA ALA A 355 -6.25 -0.98 -34.31
C ALA A 355 -6.00 -1.19 -35.82
N VAL A 356 -6.80 -2.07 -36.42
CA VAL A 356 -6.77 -2.32 -37.85
C VAL A 356 -6.89 -0.97 -38.55
N GLU A 357 -5.82 -0.61 -39.26
CA GLU A 357 -5.76 0.57 -40.12
C GLU A 357 -7.02 0.60 -40.98
N GLY A 358 -7.76 1.71 -40.90
CA GLY A 358 -8.78 2.02 -41.90
C GLY A 358 -8.10 2.15 -43.25
N HIS A 359 -8.30 1.17 -44.13
CA HIS A 359 -7.89 1.27 -45.53
C HIS A 359 -8.60 2.46 -46.19
N PRO A 360 -7.87 3.42 -46.78
CA PRO A 360 -8.46 4.41 -47.68
C PRO A 360 -8.44 3.80 -49.09
N GLY A 361 -9.62 3.47 -49.62
CA GLY A 361 -9.73 3.01 -51.00
C GLY A 361 -10.86 2.01 -51.19
N ASP A 362 -12.07 2.53 -51.39
CA ASP A 362 -13.02 2.01 -52.37
C ASP A 362 -14.22 2.97 -52.47
N GLU A 363 -13.92 4.25 -52.77
CA GLU A 363 -14.83 5.04 -53.60
C GLU A 363 -14.58 4.61 -55.05
N LEU A 364 -15.55 3.91 -55.64
CA LEU A 364 -15.83 3.73 -57.07
C LEU A 364 -16.21 2.27 -57.41
N ARG A 365 -17.46 1.90 -57.13
CA ARG A 365 -18.34 1.11 -58.04
C ARG A 365 -19.64 0.74 -57.32
N GLY A 366 -20.73 1.40 -57.70
CA GLY A 366 -22.03 1.10 -57.11
C GLY A 366 -23.21 1.78 -57.78
N HIS A 367 -23.21 1.94 -59.11
CA HIS A 367 -24.42 2.21 -59.88
C HIS A 367 -24.47 1.26 -61.07
N HIS A 368 -25.17 0.13 -60.92
CA HIS A 368 -26.16 -0.33 -61.90
C HIS A 368 -26.79 -1.68 -61.48
N SER A 369 -28.12 -1.65 -61.41
CA SER A 369 -29.06 -2.61 -62.02
C SER A 369 -29.12 -4.07 -61.53
N ARG A 370 -30.30 -4.35 -60.93
CA ARG A 370 -31.31 -5.36 -61.35
C ARG A 370 -30.95 -6.86 -61.38
N HIS A 371 -31.87 -7.57 -60.73
CA HIS A 371 -32.48 -8.86 -61.10
C HIS A 371 -31.73 -10.18 -60.85
N ALA A 372 -32.52 -11.07 -60.22
CA ALA A 372 -32.61 -12.52 -60.46
C ALA A 372 -31.50 -13.40 -59.84
N VAL A 373 -31.69 -14.65 -59.41
CA VAL A 373 -32.78 -15.63 -59.24
C VAL A 373 -32.08 -16.88 -58.69
N ARG A 374 -32.71 -17.65 -57.76
CA ARG A 374 -32.41 -19.07 -57.39
C ARG A 374 -30.98 -19.40 -56.89
N GLY A 375 -30.71 -20.41 -56.07
CA GLY A 375 -31.47 -21.52 -55.50
C GLY A 375 -30.45 -22.50 -54.87
N TYR A 376 -30.91 -23.29 -53.89
CA TYR A 376 -30.36 -24.53 -53.33
C TYR A 376 -29.07 -25.10 -53.95
N VAL A 377 -28.07 -25.40 -53.10
CA VAL A 377 -27.78 -26.74 -52.52
C VAL A 377 -27.17 -26.52 -51.13
#